data_AF-A0A8J3YEF5-F1
#
_entry.id   AF-A0A8J3YEF5-F1
#
_cell.length_a   1.000
_cell.length_b   1.000
_cell.length_c   1.000
_cell.angle_alpha   90.00
_cell.angle_beta   90.00
_cell.angle_gamma   90.00
#
_symmetry.space_group_name_H-M   'P 1'
#
loop_
_entity.id
_entity.type
_entity.pdbx_description
1 polymer ?
#
loop_
_entity_poly.entity_id
_entity_poly.type
_entity_poly.pdbx_seq_one_letter_code
_entity_poly.pdbx_strand_id
1 'polypeptide(L)'
;MTELLTVTLELAAEINRLTRARGGPGAGLASMWASMERVVPFAAGWIGTLDADQRRYTTVTSAGHDRDSRAYMESEELTELSKKVGMLERRWPMRLQDAPPHSAELPCWSEHWWPAGFREGLAVPLVTQDGRHLGALALHTDRASQPTTEARDAIGAIAHTITAVLDPMNSLAGLTRLVYGATAAVVVDRRGSVGPLPGMATDALLTRHPGVVPAAVDGLTDRVRHTAFLCPARGDDGQVRYVRVTGLACPPGTPDDLVALVLISPAGDLCALTHRELVVLGLVIEGHANQGIADRLSITARTAAAHLEHIRVKLRAPTRTAAAVMAARHGLYVPYRLIDVPTGTEA
;
A
#
# COMPACT_ATOMS: atom_id res chain seq x y z
N MET A 1 -25.72 -28.32 5.19
CA MET A 1 -24.59 -27.81 4.40
C MET A 1 -24.97 -26.60 3.52
N THR A 2 -26.19 -26.53 2.96
CA THR A 2 -26.61 -25.45 2.03
C THR A 2 -26.86 -24.08 2.69
N GLU A 3 -27.43 -24.05 3.90
CA GLU A 3 -27.81 -22.78 4.57
C GLU A 3 -26.59 -22.01 5.08
N LEU A 4 -25.69 -22.66 5.82
CA LEU A 4 -24.45 -22.04 6.31
C LEU A 4 -23.58 -21.50 5.17
N LEU A 5 -23.45 -22.26 4.08
CA LEU A 5 -22.73 -21.83 2.89
C LEU A 5 -23.37 -20.59 2.26
N THR A 6 -24.70 -20.54 2.19
CA THR A 6 -25.45 -19.38 1.66
C THR A 6 -25.17 -18.14 2.50
N VAL A 7 -25.29 -18.24 3.84
CA VAL A 7 -25.00 -17.12 4.75
C VAL A 7 -23.54 -16.68 4.65
N THR A 8 -22.60 -17.62 4.49
CA THR A 8 -21.17 -17.32 4.34
C THR A 8 -20.88 -16.60 3.02
N LEU A 9 -21.56 -16.97 1.92
CA LEU A 9 -21.45 -16.29 0.64
C LEU A 9 -22.06 -14.88 0.68
N GLU A 10 -23.22 -14.70 1.33
CA GLU A 10 -23.83 -13.38 1.56
C GLU A 10 -22.88 -12.47 2.34
N LEU A 11 -22.27 -13.01 3.39
CA LEU A 11 -21.28 -12.34 4.23
C LEU A 11 -20.03 -11.94 3.42
N ALA A 12 -19.47 -12.84 2.61
CA ALA A 12 -18.35 -12.52 1.72
C ALA A 12 -18.72 -11.42 0.70
N ALA A 13 -19.93 -11.45 0.15
CA ALA A 13 -20.41 -10.42 -0.77
C ALA A 13 -20.65 -9.06 -0.09
N GLU A 14 -21.09 -9.07 1.17
CA GLU A 14 -21.17 -7.89 2.03
C GLU A 14 -19.79 -7.28 2.24
N ILE A 15 -18.80 -8.07 2.69
CA ILE A 15 -17.43 -7.61 2.92
C ILE A 15 -16.81 -7.02 1.65
N ASN A 16 -17.00 -7.68 0.51
CA ASN A 16 -16.46 -7.19 -0.77
C ASN A 16 -17.05 -5.85 -1.19
N ARG A 17 -18.27 -5.49 -0.77
CA ARG A 17 -18.86 -4.17 -1.01
C ARG A 17 -18.22 -3.08 -0.13
N LEU A 18 -17.68 -3.44 1.04
CA LEU A 18 -17.07 -2.50 1.98
C LEU A 18 -15.79 -1.84 1.45
N THR A 19 -15.04 -2.52 0.57
CA THR A 19 -13.87 -1.92 -0.12
C THR A 19 -14.21 -0.64 -0.91
N ARG A 20 -15.50 -0.35 -1.14
CA ARG A 20 -15.99 0.82 -1.90
C ARG A 20 -16.70 1.87 -1.05
N ALA A 21 -16.85 1.66 0.26
CA ALA A 21 -17.65 2.53 1.13
C ALA A 21 -16.84 3.73 1.68
N ARG A 22 -17.50 4.89 1.85
CA ARG A 22 -16.93 6.07 2.51
C ARG A 22 -16.97 5.86 4.03
N GLY A 23 -15.83 5.97 4.72
CA GLY A 23 -15.75 5.83 6.19
C GLY A 23 -14.55 5.06 6.74
N GLY A 24 -13.66 4.56 5.88
CA GLY A 24 -12.50 3.75 6.28
C GLY A 24 -12.88 2.30 6.64
N PRO A 25 -11.88 1.41 6.80
CA PRO A 25 -12.12 -0.03 6.97
C PRO A 25 -12.99 -0.38 8.19
N GLY A 26 -12.84 0.36 9.30
CA GLY A 26 -13.52 0.07 10.57
C GLY A 26 -15.04 0.29 10.54
N ALA A 27 -15.51 1.38 9.93
CA ALA A 27 -16.95 1.64 9.81
C ALA A 27 -17.65 0.61 8.93
N GLY A 28 -16.99 0.17 7.85
CA GLY A 28 -17.50 -0.90 7.00
C GLY A 28 -17.59 -2.22 7.76
N LEU A 29 -16.48 -2.65 8.39
CA LEU A 29 -16.42 -3.94 9.08
C LEU A 29 -17.36 -4.00 10.31
N ALA A 30 -17.67 -2.88 10.94
CA ALA A 30 -18.64 -2.85 12.05
C ALA A 30 -20.05 -3.31 11.65
N SER A 31 -20.46 -3.07 10.39
CA SER A 31 -21.79 -3.50 9.91
C SER A 31 -21.93 -5.02 9.76
N MET A 32 -20.79 -5.72 9.65
CA MET A 32 -20.72 -7.15 9.40
C MET A 32 -21.10 -8.02 10.63
N TRP A 33 -21.05 -7.46 11.84
CA TRP A 33 -21.20 -8.24 13.08
C TRP A 33 -22.51 -9.03 13.13
N ALA A 34 -23.63 -8.43 12.70
CA ALA A 34 -24.93 -9.10 12.66
C ALA A 34 -24.94 -10.30 11.68
N SER A 35 -24.28 -10.17 10.54
CA SER A 35 -24.15 -11.26 9.56
C SER A 35 -23.24 -12.37 10.08
N MET A 36 -22.17 -12.03 10.82
CA MET A 36 -21.30 -13.04 11.46
C MET A 36 -22.01 -13.80 12.57
N GLU A 37 -22.88 -13.15 13.35
CA GLU A 37 -23.63 -13.80 14.44
C GLU A 37 -24.56 -14.92 13.92
N ARG A 38 -25.04 -14.80 12.67
CA ARG A 38 -25.80 -15.84 11.97
C ARG A 38 -24.96 -17.06 11.60
N VAL A 39 -23.64 -16.91 11.49
CA VAL A 39 -22.68 -18.00 11.15
C VAL A 39 -22.13 -18.64 12.42
N VAL A 40 -21.66 -17.81 13.36
CA VAL A 40 -21.15 -18.20 14.67
C VAL A 40 -21.94 -17.42 15.72
N PRO A 41 -22.75 -18.07 16.56
CA PRO A 41 -23.31 -17.40 17.73
C PRO A 41 -22.17 -17.01 18.68
N PHE A 42 -21.94 -15.71 18.87
CA PHE A 42 -20.91 -15.18 19.77
C PHE A 42 -21.50 -14.08 20.66
N ALA A 43 -20.93 -13.92 21.85
CA ALA A 43 -21.28 -12.87 22.80
C ALA A 43 -20.47 -11.59 22.54
N ALA A 44 -19.22 -11.72 22.07
CA ALA A 44 -18.38 -10.60 21.71
C ALA A 44 -17.48 -10.89 20.50
N GLY A 45 -17.29 -9.90 19.63
CA GLY A 45 -16.47 -9.98 18.42
C GLY A 45 -15.51 -8.81 18.32
N TRP A 46 -14.29 -9.05 17.85
CA TRP A 46 -13.25 -8.04 17.72
C TRP A 46 -12.40 -8.28 16.48
N ILE A 47 -12.08 -7.21 15.75
CA ILE A 47 -11.09 -7.20 14.68
C ILE A 47 -10.06 -6.14 15.04
N GLY A 48 -8.79 -6.52 15.03
CA GLY A 48 -7.67 -5.60 15.21
C GLY A 48 -6.56 -5.82 14.22
N THR A 49 -5.84 -4.75 13.92
CA THR A 49 -4.61 -4.77 13.12
C THR A 49 -3.40 -4.78 14.03
N LEU A 50 -2.37 -5.52 13.66
CA LEU A 50 -1.09 -5.55 14.35
C LEU A 50 -0.24 -4.37 13.87
N ASP A 51 0.29 -3.58 14.78
CA ASP A 51 1.16 -2.45 14.46
C ASP A 51 2.44 -2.93 13.74
N ALA A 52 3.09 -2.05 12.97
CA ALA A 52 4.24 -2.43 12.12
C ALA A 52 5.45 -2.97 12.90
N ASP A 53 5.61 -2.59 14.17
CA ASP A 53 6.63 -3.12 15.08
C ASP A 53 6.25 -4.45 15.73
N GLN A 54 5.04 -4.95 15.42
CA GLN A 54 4.44 -6.17 15.96
C GLN A 54 4.33 -6.19 17.49
N ARG A 55 4.26 -5.02 18.14
CA ARG A 55 4.18 -4.95 19.61
C ARG A 55 2.77 -4.93 20.15
N ARG A 56 1.81 -4.43 19.35
CA ARG A 56 0.46 -4.20 19.85
C ARG A 56 -0.57 -4.30 18.75
N TYR A 57 -1.74 -4.82 19.11
CA TYR A 57 -2.93 -4.71 18.28
C TYR A 57 -3.67 -3.40 18.52
N THR A 58 -4.19 -2.82 17.45
CA THR A 58 -5.09 -1.67 17.47
C THR A 58 -6.48 -2.11 17.02
N THR A 59 -7.53 -1.80 17.79
CA THR A 59 -8.90 -2.19 17.44
C THR A 59 -9.37 -1.46 16.18
N VAL A 60 -9.79 -2.22 15.17
CA VAL A 60 -10.49 -1.71 13.99
C VAL A 60 -11.99 -1.59 14.26
N THR A 61 -12.59 -2.64 14.82
CA THR A 61 -13.99 -2.67 15.24
C THR A 61 -14.21 -3.76 16.29
N SER A 62 -15.20 -3.58 17.13
CA SER A 62 -15.56 -4.50 18.21
C SER A 62 -17.04 -4.42 18.53
N ALA A 63 -17.63 -5.53 18.96
CA ALA A 63 -19.00 -5.62 19.45
C ALA A 63 -19.05 -6.53 20.69
N GLY A 64 -19.83 -6.16 21.70
CA GLY A 64 -20.08 -7.00 22.89
C GLY A 64 -18.97 -7.05 23.96
N HIS A 65 -17.72 -6.69 23.65
CA HIS A 65 -16.66 -6.58 24.66
C HIS A 65 -16.89 -5.40 25.61
N ASP A 66 -16.73 -5.63 26.91
CA ASP A 66 -16.65 -4.55 27.89
C ASP A 66 -15.32 -3.78 27.78
N ARG A 67 -15.18 -2.74 28.61
CA ARG A 67 -14.02 -1.84 28.56
C ARG A 67 -12.71 -2.58 28.87
N ASP A 68 -12.72 -3.47 29.86
CA ASP A 68 -11.53 -4.14 30.36
C ASP A 68 -11.07 -5.22 29.39
N SER A 69 -12.02 -5.99 28.86
CA SER A 69 -11.81 -6.94 27.77
C SER A 69 -11.20 -6.27 26.55
N ARG A 70 -11.76 -5.12 26.13
CA ARG A 70 -11.25 -4.37 24.98
C ARG A 70 -9.85 -3.80 25.24
N ALA A 71 -9.59 -3.27 26.44
CA ALA A 71 -8.26 -2.79 26.80
C ALA A 71 -7.23 -3.92 26.78
N TYR A 72 -7.60 -5.12 27.21
CA TYR A 72 -6.74 -6.30 27.13
C TYR A 72 -6.46 -6.74 25.69
N MET A 73 -7.45 -6.65 24.79
CA MET A 73 -7.26 -6.93 23.34
C MET A 73 -6.17 -6.05 22.71
N GLU A 74 -5.97 -4.83 23.22
CA GLU A 74 -4.94 -3.89 22.76
C GLU A 74 -3.68 -3.92 23.62
N SER A 75 -3.52 -4.92 24.51
CA SER A 75 -2.35 -4.99 25.40
C SER A 75 -1.12 -5.62 24.71
N GLU A 76 0.07 -5.20 25.14
CA GLU A 76 1.33 -5.87 24.75
C GLU A 76 1.37 -7.30 25.31
N GLU A 77 0.74 -7.53 26.47
CA GLU A 77 0.63 -8.86 27.09
C GLU A 77 -0.06 -9.88 26.18
N LEU A 78 -1.25 -9.55 25.65
CA LEU A 78 -1.94 -10.42 24.71
C LEU A 78 -1.11 -10.65 23.43
N THR A 79 -0.41 -9.61 22.96
CA THR A 79 0.41 -9.70 21.76
C THR A 79 1.60 -10.63 21.96
N GLU A 80 2.27 -10.56 23.12
CA GLU A 80 3.35 -11.48 23.49
C GLU A 80 2.86 -12.91 23.74
N LEU A 81 1.68 -13.09 24.34
CA LEU A 81 1.06 -14.40 24.45
C LEU A 81 0.77 -14.99 23.06
N SER A 82 0.22 -14.19 22.16
CA SER A 82 -0.07 -14.59 20.77
C SER A 82 1.19 -15.07 20.04
N LYS A 83 2.33 -14.40 20.24
CA LYS A 83 3.65 -14.85 19.73
C LYS A 83 4.06 -16.19 20.33
N LYS A 84 4.00 -16.32 21.66
CA LYS A 84 4.44 -17.54 22.37
C LYS A 84 3.65 -18.79 21.98
N VAL A 85 2.35 -18.66 21.73
CA VAL A 85 1.48 -19.79 21.31
C VAL A 85 1.51 -20.06 19.80
N GLY A 86 2.38 -19.34 19.07
CA GLY A 86 2.57 -19.50 17.64
C GLY A 86 1.43 -18.95 16.80
N MET A 87 0.64 -18.00 17.30
CA MET A 87 -0.53 -17.48 16.59
C MET A 87 -0.14 -16.61 15.40
N LEU A 88 1.00 -15.91 15.45
CA LEU A 88 1.47 -15.09 14.33
C LEU A 88 1.99 -15.92 13.15
N GLU A 89 2.43 -17.14 13.42
CA GLU A 89 2.93 -18.10 12.44
C GLU A 89 1.80 -18.94 11.81
N ARG A 90 0.60 -18.91 12.42
CA ARG A 90 -0.57 -19.67 11.97
C ARG A 90 -1.27 -18.96 10.79
N ARG A 91 -1.84 -19.78 9.90
CA ARG A 91 -2.62 -19.33 8.73
C ARG A 91 -4.08 -19.81 8.74
N TRP A 92 -4.51 -20.36 9.86
CA TRP A 92 -5.78 -21.08 10.00
C TRP A 92 -6.46 -20.69 11.31
N PRO A 93 -7.82 -20.64 11.32
CA PRO A 93 -8.59 -20.38 12.53
C PRO A 93 -8.32 -21.42 13.62
N MET A 94 -8.32 -20.97 14.88
CA MET A 94 -8.09 -21.79 16.05
C MET A 94 -9.18 -21.54 17.09
N ARG A 95 -9.85 -22.61 17.51
CA ARG A 95 -10.73 -22.56 18.69
C ARG A 95 -9.91 -22.75 19.96
N LEU A 96 -10.41 -22.27 21.09
CA LEU A 96 -9.74 -22.48 22.37
C LEU A 96 -9.58 -23.98 22.66
N GLN A 97 -10.64 -24.76 22.49
CA GLN A 97 -10.59 -26.22 22.65
C GLN A 97 -9.59 -26.94 21.72
N ASP A 98 -9.19 -26.31 20.61
CA ASP A 98 -8.23 -26.87 19.65
C ASP A 98 -6.78 -26.39 19.92
N ALA A 99 -6.55 -25.49 20.90
CA ALA A 99 -5.26 -24.84 21.14
C ALA A 99 -4.31 -25.68 22.05
N PRO A 100 -3.01 -25.78 21.70
CA PRO A 100 -1.97 -26.37 22.56
C PRO A 100 -1.12 -25.31 23.30
N PRO A 101 -0.70 -25.55 24.56
CA PRO A 101 -1.16 -26.61 25.48
C PRO A 101 -2.64 -26.44 25.79
N HIS A 102 -3.28 -27.47 26.39
CA HIS A 102 -4.72 -27.43 26.66
C HIS A 102 -5.11 -26.10 27.31
N SER A 103 -6.09 -25.44 26.71
CA SER A 103 -6.61 -24.10 27.00
C SER A 103 -6.66 -23.63 28.46
N ALA A 104 -6.79 -24.54 29.42
CA ALA A 104 -6.77 -24.27 30.84
C ALA A 104 -5.47 -23.62 31.35
N GLU A 105 -4.40 -23.63 30.56
CA GLU A 105 -3.09 -23.06 30.92
C GLU A 105 -2.86 -21.65 30.37
N LEU A 106 -3.76 -21.10 29.55
CA LEU A 106 -3.59 -19.76 28.97
C LEU A 106 -4.07 -18.67 29.97
N PRO A 107 -3.19 -17.81 30.49
CA PRO A 107 -3.56 -16.82 31.52
C PRO A 107 -4.70 -15.88 31.09
N CYS A 108 -4.76 -15.53 29.80
CA CYS A 108 -5.81 -14.66 29.26
C CYS A 108 -7.23 -15.20 29.53
N TRP A 109 -7.42 -16.51 29.55
CA TRP A 109 -8.74 -17.11 29.81
C TRP A 109 -9.12 -17.03 31.28
N SER A 110 -8.20 -17.35 32.18
CA SER A 110 -8.45 -17.26 33.62
C SER A 110 -8.58 -15.84 34.14
N GLU A 111 -7.78 -14.92 33.62
CA GLU A 111 -7.65 -13.58 34.16
C GLU A 111 -8.62 -12.58 33.52
N HIS A 112 -8.98 -12.79 32.25
CA HIS A 112 -9.84 -11.85 31.50
C HIS A 112 -11.13 -12.49 30.99
N TRP A 113 -11.07 -13.63 30.30
CA TRP A 113 -12.23 -14.14 29.55
C TRP A 113 -13.28 -14.88 30.38
N TRP A 114 -12.90 -15.74 31.33
CA TRP A 114 -13.86 -16.40 32.22
C TRP A 114 -14.59 -15.42 33.14
N PRO A 115 -13.92 -14.42 33.77
CA PRO A 115 -14.58 -13.36 34.54
C PRO A 115 -15.58 -12.54 33.71
N ALA A 116 -15.27 -12.27 32.44
CA ALA A 116 -16.16 -11.58 31.50
C ALA A 116 -17.35 -12.45 31.00
N GLY A 117 -17.42 -13.72 31.43
CA GLY A 117 -18.52 -14.63 31.09
C GLY A 117 -18.30 -15.47 29.83
N PHE A 118 -17.17 -15.31 29.13
CA PHE A 118 -16.84 -16.13 27.98
C PHE A 118 -16.41 -17.53 28.40
N ARG A 119 -16.70 -18.52 27.56
CA ARG A 119 -16.45 -19.95 27.83
C ARG A 119 -15.67 -20.65 26.73
N GLU A 120 -15.72 -20.13 25.51
CA GLU A 120 -15.01 -20.64 24.35
C GLU A 120 -14.79 -19.49 23.34
N GLY A 121 -13.93 -19.67 22.34
CA GLY A 121 -13.62 -18.59 21.41
C GLY A 121 -12.97 -19.07 20.12
N LEU A 122 -12.98 -18.20 19.12
CA LEU A 122 -12.35 -18.39 17.83
C LEU A 122 -11.33 -17.29 17.59
N ALA A 123 -10.09 -17.67 17.42
CA ALA A 123 -9.00 -16.80 17.00
C ALA A 123 -8.69 -17.06 15.52
N VAL A 124 -8.77 -16.03 14.69
CA VAL A 124 -8.56 -16.13 13.25
C VAL A 124 -7.44 -15.19 12.83
N PRO A 125 -6.27 -15.71 12.41
CA PRO A 125 -5.19 -14.87 11.94
C PRO A 125 -5.56 -14.26 10.59
N LEU A 126 -5.35 -12.94 10.44
CA LEU A 126 -5.62 -12.20 9.21
C LEU A 126 -4.31 -12.02 8.45
N VAL A 127 -4.00 -13.00 7.59
CA VAL A 127 -2.72 -13.12 6.90
C VAL A 127 -2.90 -12.87 5.40
N THR A 128 -2.08 -12.01 4.82
CA THR A 128 -2.08 -11.72 3.38
C THR A 128 -1.60 -12.91 2.56
N GLN A 129 -1.82 -12.87 1.24
CA GLN A 129 -1.36 -13.96 0.35
C GLN A 129 0.17 -14.14 0.41
N ASP A 130 0.93 -13.06 0.54
CA ASP A 130 2.39 -13.06 0.69
C ASP A 130 2.85 -13.45 2.12
N GLY A 131 1.94 -13.68 3.06
CA GLY A 131 2.26 -14.19 4.38
C GLY A 131 2.48 -13.15 5.47
N ARG A 132 2.24 -11.87 5.21
CA ARG A 132 2.28 -10.82 6.24
C ARG A 132 1.08 -10.98 7.17
N HIS A 133 1.34 -11.00 8.48
CA HIS A 133 0.30 -11.04 9.50
C HIS A 133 -0.22 -9.62 9.76
N LEU A 134 -1.40 -9.28 9.25
CA LEU A 134 -1.97 -7.93 9.40
C LEU A 134 -2.69 -7.72 10.73
N GLY A 135 -3.14 -8.78 11.38
CA GLY A 135 -4.06 -8.66 12.49
C GLY A 135 -4.75 -9.96 12.85
N ALA A 136 -5.77 -9.86 13.68
CA ALA A 136 -6.59 -11.00 14.07
C ALA A 136 -8.06 -10.61 14.14
N LEU A 137 -8.92 -11.61 13.89
CA LEU A 137 -10.33 -11.60 14.23
C LEU A 137 -10.51 -12.53 15.44
N ALA A 138 -11.17 -12.06 16.49
CA ALA A 138 -11.48 -12.84 17.67
C ALA A 138 -13.01 -12.84 17.90
N LEU A 139 -13.59 -14.02 18.04
CA LEU A 139 -14.99 -14.20 18.46
C LEU A 139 -15.00 -14.93 19.81
N HIS A 140 -15.75 -14.44 20.78
CA HIS A 140 -15.87 -15.02 22.12
C HIS A 140 -17.32 -15.42 22.36
N THR A 141 -17.52 -16.63 22.86
CA THR A 141 -18.85 -17.22 23.07
C THR A 141 -19.06 -17.43 24.56
N ASP A 142 -20.31 -17.35 25.02
CA ASP A 142 -20.75 -17.72 26.36
C ASP A 142 -21.07 -19.22 26.49
N ARG A 143 -21.01 -19.96 25.37
CA ARG A 143 -21.32 -21.39 25.27
C ARG A 143 -20.10 -22.19 24.86
N ALA A 144 -19.68 -23.13 25.71
CA ALA A 144 -18.56 -24.02 25.44
C ALA A 144 -18.74 -24.92 24.19
N SER A 145 -19.96 -25.09 23.67
CA SER A 145 -20.24 -25.86 22.45
C SER A 145 -20.07 -25.06 21.15
N GLN A 146 -19.80 -23.75 21.24
CA GLN A 146 -19.62 -22.87 20.10
C GLN A 146 -18.27 -22.18 20.19
N PRO A 147 -17.55 -21.99 19.08
CA PRO A 147 -17.95 -22.31 17.70
C PRO A 147 -17.85 -23.80 17.32
N THR A 148 -18.81 -24.26 16.52
CA THR A 148 -18.72 -25.57 15.85
C THR A 148 -17.56 -25.61 14.84
N THR A 149 -17.17 -26.82 14.41
CA THR A 149 -16.09 -27.00 13.43
C THR A 149 -16.48 -26.41 12.06
N GLU A 150 -17.74 -26.59 11.66
CA GLU A 150 -18.28 -26.05 10.42
C GLU A 150 -18.29 -24.52 10.44
N ALA A 151 -18.65 -23.91 11.58
CA ALA A 151 -18.66 -22.46 11.71
C ALA A 151 -17.23 -21.88 11.75
N ARG A 152 -16.28 -22.58 12.41
CA ARG A 152 -14.84 -22.26 12.34
C ARG A 152 -14.36 -22.22 10.90
N ASP A 153 -14.67 -23.24 10.11
CA ASP A 153 -14.21 -23.36 8.72
C ASP A 153 -14.87 -22.30 7.82
N ALA A 154 -16.14 -21.99 8.05
CA ALA A 154 -16.86 -20.91 7.36
C ALA A 154 -16.23 -19.54 7.64
N ILE A 155 -15.91 -19.22 8.90
CA ILE A 155 -15.22 -17.97 9.24
C ILE A 155 -13.79 -17.96 8.67
N GLY A 156 -13.11 -19.10 8.65
CA GLY A 156 -11.81 -19.24 7.99
C GLY A 156 -11.84 -18.91 6.50
N ALA A 157 -12.89 -19.32 5.80
CA ALA A 157 -13.06 -19.05 4.37
C ALA A 157 -13.24 -17.55 4.07
N ILE A 158 -13.90 -16.79 4.95
CA ILE A 158 -14.10 -15.34 4.76
C ILE A 158 -12.92 -14.50 5.25
N ALA A 159 -12.03 -15.07 6.07
CA ALA A 159 -10.90 -14.36 6.66
C ALA A 159 -10.07 -13.63 5.59
N HIS A 160 -9.83 -14.26 4.44
CA HIS A 160 -9.10 -13.64 3.33
C HIS A 160 -9.77 -12.37 2.79
N THR A 161 -11.10 -12.32 2.79
CA THR A 161 -11.87 -11.14 2.34
C THR A 161 -11.72 -10.00 3.35
N ILE A 162 -11.74 -10.31 4.65
CA ILE A 162 -11.48 -9.32 5.72
C ILE A 162 -10.03 -8.82 5.62
N THR A 163 -9.06 -9.72 5.47
CA THR A 163 -7.65 -9.37 5.27
C THR A 163 -7.49 -8.44 4.06
N ALA A 164 -8.17 -8.71 2.95
CA ALA A 164 -8.07 -7.87 1.76
C ALA A 164 -8.61 -6.44 1.99
N VAL A 165 -9.66 -6.28 2.81
CA VAL A 165 -10.18 -4.97 3.22
C VAL A 165 -9.19 -4.22 4.12
N LEU A 166 -8.48 -4.93 4.99
CA LEU A 166 -7.53 -4.35 5.93
C LEU A 166 -6.15 -4.07 5.31
N ASP A 167 -5.76 -4.78 4.24
CA ASP A 167 -4.42 -4.63 3.67
C ASP A 167 -4.25 -3.23 3.04
N PRO A 168 -3.38 -2.38 3.61
CA PRO A 168 -3.10 -1.08 3.03
C PRO A 168 -2.53 -1.19 1.61
N MET A 169 -1.85 -2.30 1.29
CA MET A 169 -1.32 -2.54 -0.05
C MET A 169 -2.43 -2.67 -1.11
N ASN A 170 -3.62 -3.17 -0.75
CA ASN A 170 -4.75 -3.22 -1.68
C ASN A 170 -5.34 -1.81 -1.93
N SER A 171 -5.39 -0.98 -0.90
CA SER A 171 -5.79 0.43 -1.04
C SER A 171 -4.81 1.19 -1.96
N LEU A 172 -3.51 0.95 -1.76
CA LEU A 172 -2.45 1.49 -2.60
C LEU A 172 -2.52 0.97 -4.05
N ALA A 173 -2.74 -0.33 -4.25
CA ALA A 173 -2.92 -0.91 -5.58
C ALA A 173 -4.10 -0.28 -6.33
N GLY A 174 -5.16 0.11 -5.61
CA GLY A 174 -6.29 0.85 -6.18
C GLY A 174 -5.90 2.20 -6.80
N LEU A 175 -4.90 2.91 -6.23
CA LEU A 175 -4.44 4.22 -6.72
C LEU A 175 -3.74 4.14 -8.08
N THR A 176 -3.24 2.96 -8.47
CA THR A 176 -2.61 2.75 -9.78
C THR A 176 -3.55 3.10 -10.95
N ARG A 177 -4.86 2.96 -10.74
CA ARG A 177 -5.90 3.30 -11.73
C ARG A 177 -5.97 4.79 -12.06
N LEU A 178 -5.39 5.65 -11.21
CA LEU A 178 -5.28 7.09 -11.49
C LEU A 178 -4.26 7.39 -12.59
N VAL A 179 -3.32 6.47 -12.83
CA VAL A 179 -2.28 6.61 -13.86
C VAL A 179 -2.66 5.72 -15.04
N TYR A 180 -3.20 6.34 -16.08
CA TYR A 180 -3.65 5.62 -17.27
C TYR A 180 -2.50 4.85 -17.94
N GLY A 181 -2.74 3.56 -18.19
CA GLY A 181 -1.75 2.68 -18.84
C GLY A 181 -0.55 2.32 -17.97
N ALA A 182 -0.63 2.46 -16.65
CA ALA A 182 0.42 1.99 -15.75
C ALA A 182 0.69 0.48 -15.97
N THR A 183 1.94 0.12 -16.24
CA THR A 183 2.37 -1.26 -16.52
C THR A 183 3.15 -1.87 -15.37
N ALA A 184 3.78 -1.05 -14.53
CA ALA A 184 4.55 -1.47 -13.38
C ALA A 184 4.42 -0.46 -12.25
N ALA A 185 4.54 -0.93 -11.01
CA ALA A 185 4.49 -0.08 -9.84
C ALA A 185 5.24 -0.70 -8.65
N VAL A 186 5.80 0.15 -7.81
CA VAL A 186 6.44 -0.21 -6.56
C VAL A 186 5.96 0.70 -5.44
N VAL A 187 6.03 0.22 -4.21
CA VAL A 187 5.92 1.06 -3.01
C VAL A 187 7.30 1.43 -2.50
N VAL A 188 7.42 2.61 -1.89
CA VAL A 188 8.66 3.13 -1.33
C VAL A 188 8.44 3.42 0.15
N ASP A 189 9.35 2.94 0.98
CA ASP A 189 9.34 3.21 2.42
C ASP A 189 10.11 4.51 2.77
N ARG A 190 10.02 4.95 4.03
CA ARG A 190 10.72 6.13 4.59
C ARG A 190 12.25 6.00 4.52
N ARG A 191 12.78 4.78 4.41
CA ARG A 191 14.22 4.50 4.27
C ARG A 191 14.66 4.53 2.79
N GLY A 192 13.71 4.68 1.85
CA GLY A 192 13.95 4.63 0.42
C GLY A 192 14.00 3.20 -0.15
N SER A 193 13.65 2.18 0.65
CA SER A 193 13.57 0.80 0.18
C SER A 193 12.37 0.64 -0.76
N VAL A 194 12.58 -0.13 -1.82
CA VAL A 194 11.58 -0.38 -2.86
C VAL A 194 10.96 -1.76 -2.65
N GLY A 195 9.65 -1.81 -2.51
CA GLY A 195 8.86 -3.04 -2.36
C GLY A 195 7.89 -3.27 -3.51
N PRO A 196 7.52 -4.53 -3.81
CA PRO A 196 6.52 -4.83 -4.83
C PRO A 196 5.13 -4.33 -4.41
N LEU A 197 4.31 -3.92 -5.39
CA LEU A 197 2.90 -3.62 -5.19
C LEU A 197 2.03 -4.79 -5.70
N PRO A 198 1.16 -5.41 -4.88
CA PRO A 198 0.32 -6.52 -5.30
C PRO A 198 -0.47 -6.23 -6.58
N GLY A 199 -0.47 -7.19 -7.51
CA GLY A 199 -1.17 -7.08 -8.79
C GLY A 199 -0.45 -6.25 -9.86
N MET A 200 0.73 -5.69 -9.57
CA MET A 200 1.54 -4.92 -10.52
C MET A 200 2.89 -5.60 -10.76
N ALA A 201 3.43 -5.44 -11.98
CA ALA A 201 4.79 -5.86 -12.27
C ALA A 201 5.81 -4.91 -11.62
N THR A 202 7.01 -5.42 -11.33
CA THR A 202 8.16 -4.61 -10.92
C THR A 202 9.10 -4.45 -12.13
N ASP A 203 9.20 -3.24 -12.65
CA ASP A 203 10.08 -2.95 -13.78
C ASP A 203 11.56 -2.88 -13.35
N ALA A 204 12.46 -3.31 -14.22
CA ALA A 204 13.89 -3.20 -14.00
C ALA A 204 14.35 -1.74 -13.85
N LEU A 205 13.67 -0.77 -14.45
CA LEU A 205 13.97 0.65 -14.30
C LEU A 205 13.86 1.14 -12.85
N LEU A 206 12.89 0.61 -12.09
CA LEU A 206 12.65 1.01 -10.70
C LEU A 206 13.65 0.38 -9.72
N THR A 207 14.37 -0.65 -10.15
CA THR A 207 15.31 -1.40 -9.30
C THR A 207 16.77 -1.21 -9.70
N ARG A 208 17.06 -1.04 -11.00
CA ARG A 208 18.43 -0.94 -11.55
C ARG A 208 18.91 0.49 -11.77
N HIS A 209 18.02 1.47 -11.88
CA HIS A 209 18.40 2.87 -12.03
C HIS A 209 18.21 3.63 -10.72
N PRO A 210 19.28 3.77 -9.90
CA PRO A 210 19.17 4.27 -8.52
C PRO A 210 18.64 5.71 -8.43
N GLY A 211 18.73 6.50 -9.51
CA GLY A 211 18.21 7.87 -9.55
C GLY A 211 16.69 7.98 -9.77
N VAL A 212 16.03 6.94 -10.32
CA VAL A 212 14.63 7.03 -10.77
C VAL A 212 13.66 7.17 -9.60
N VAL A 213 13.77 6.29 -8.61
CA VAL A 213 12.89 6.31 -7.43
C VAL A 213 13.09 7.59 -6.62
N PRO A 214 14.32 8.02 -6.25
CA PRO A 214 14.54 9.30 -5.60
C PRO A 214 14.01 10.49 -6.39
N ALA A 215 14.18 10.51 -7.73
CA ALA A 215 13.63 11.59 -8.56
C ALA A 215 12.09 11.69 -8.47
N ALA A 216 11.39 10.56 -8.28
CA ALA A 216 9.94 10.53 -8.10
C ALA A 216 9.51 10.93 -6.70
N VAL A 217 10.26 10.52 -5.67
CA VAL A 217 9.90 10.71 -4.27
C VAL A 217 10.32 12.08 -3.73
N ASP A 218 11.51 12.58 -4.08
CA ASP A 218 12.06 13.84 -3.52
C ASP A 218 11.19 15.07 -3.83
N GLY A 219 10.44 15.03 -4.94
CA GLY A 219 9.53 16.10 -5.32
C GLY A 219 8.19 16.07 -4.57
N LEU A 220 7.89 14.98 -3.85
CA LEU A 220 6.67 14.85 -3.06
C LEU A 220 6.81 15.64 -1.76
N THR A 221 5.78 16.43 -1.46
CA THR A 221 5.68 17.22 -0.22
C THR A 221 4.23 17.22 0.24
N ASP A 222 3.95 17.87 1.38
CA ASP A 222 2.55 18.01 1.82
C ASP A 222 1.65 18.74 0.82
N ARG A 223 2.24 19.61 -0.01
CA ARG A 223 1.55 20.38 -1.06
C ARG A 223 1.62 19.71 -2.42
N VAL A 224 2.64 18.89 -2.67
CA VAL A 224 2.87 18.20 -3.94
C VAL A 224 2.66 16.71 -3.72
N ARG A 225 1.44 16.24 -3.98
CA ARG A 225 1.06 14.83 -3.77
C ARG A 225 1.31 13.93 -4.98
N HIS A 226 1.76 14.49 -6.10
CA HIS A 226 2.21 13.73 -7.24
C HIS A 226 3.38 14.41 -7.96
N THR A 227 4.24 13.62 -8.58
CA THR A 227 5.30 14.03 -9.50
C THR A 227 5.19 13.20 -10.77
N ALA A 228 5.61 13.76 -11.90
CA ALA A 228 5.71 12.99 -13.15
C ALA A 228 6.87 13.51 -13.98
N PHE A 229 7.63 12.61 -14.59
CA PHE A 229 8.70 12.94 -15.52
C PHE A 229 8.96 11.80 -16.49
N LEU A 230 9.77 12.07 -17.51
CA LEU A 230 10.22 11.08 -18.47
C LEU A 230 11.55 10.49 -18.04
N CYS A 231 11.65 9.17 -18.10
CA CYS A 231 12.88 8.43 -17.95
C CYS A 231 13.28 7.84 -19.30
N PRO A 232 14.51 8.10 -19.80
CA PRO A 232 15.02 7.42 -20.97
C PRO A 232 15.28 5.95 -20.63
N ALA A 233 14.72 5.05 -21.42
CA ALA A 233 14.91 3.61 -21.35
C ALA A 233 15.52 3.14 -22.68
N ARG A 234 16.55 2.30 -22.64
CA ARG A 234 17.07 1.66 -23.84
C ARG A 234 16.15 0.50 -24.21
N GLY A 235 15.61 0.52 -25.42
CA GLY A 235 14.95 -0.65 -26.00
C GLY A 235 15.96 -1.72 -26.38
N ASP A 236 15.48 -2.94 -26.62
CA ASP A 236 16.30 -4.07 -27.08
C ASP A 236 16.95 -3.80 -28.45
N ASP A 237 16.35 -2.91 -29.23
CA ASP A 237 16.86 -2.41 -30.52
C ASP A 237 17.96 -1.34 -30.39
N GLY A 238 18.36 -1.00 -29.16
CA GLY A 238 19.32 0.05 -28.85
C GLY A 238 18.77 1.48 -28.99
N GLN A 239 17.51 1.65 -29.40
CA GLN A 239 16.89 2.97 -29.49
C GLN A 239 16.50 3.48 -28.10
N VAL A 240 16.71 4.78 -27.88
CA VAL A 240 16.23 5.44 -26.66
C VAL A 240 14.73 5.65 -26.79
N ARG A 241 13.98 4.95 -25.94
CA ARG A 241 12.55 5.16 -25.74
C ARG A 241 12.34 5.90 -24.43
N TYR A 242 11.15 6.46 -24.26
CA TYR A 242 10.79 7.11 -23.01
C TYR A 242 9.67 6.36 -22.34
N VAL A 243 9.81 6.22 -21.03
CA VAL A 243 8.71 5.86 -20.15
C VAL A 243 8.39 7.03 -19.25
N ARG A 244 7.14 7.10 -18.80
CA ARG A 244 6.71 8.07 -17.82
C ARG A 244 6.76 7.45 -16.44
N VAL A 245 7.54 8.08 -15.56
CA VAL A 245 7.62 7.74 -14.14
C VAL A 245 6.72 8.70 -13.39
N THR A 246 5.81 8.16 -12.59
CA THR A 246 4.89 8.95 -11.76
C THR A 246 5.06 8.57 -10.30
N GLY A 247 5.37 9.55 -9.45
CA GLY A 247 5.35 9.39 -7.99
C GLY A 247 4.01 9.83 -7.44
N LEU A 248 3.40 9.04 -6.55
CA LEU A 248 2.20 9.40 -5.80
C LEU A 248 2.51 9.31 -4.31
N ALA A 249 2.19 10.35 -3.54
CA ALA A 249 2.29 10.29 -2.09
C ALA A 249 1.27 9.28 -1.54
N CYS A 250 1.67 8.47 -0.56
CA CYS A 250 0.73 7.60 0.13
C CYS A 250 -0.36 8.43 0.84
N PRO A 251 -1.63 7.99 0.80
CA PRO A 251 -2.70 8.65 1.52
C PRO A 251 -2.52 8.49 3.04
N PRO A 252 -3.06 9.39 3.86
CA PRO A 252 -3.05 9.22 5.30
C PRO A 252 -3.72 7.90 5.71
N GLY A 253 -3.14 7.18 6.67
CA GLY A 253 -3.65 5.88 7.14
C GLY A 253 -2.99 4.65 6.51
N THR A 254 -2.03 4.82 5.59
CA THR A 254 -1.07 3.74 5.28
C THR A 254 -0.12 3.50 6.46
N PRO A 255 0.51 2.30 6.54
CA PRO A 255 1.59 2.02 7.46
C PRO A 255 2.60 3.15 7.45
N ASP A 256 3.04 3.52 8.65
CA ASP A 256 3.88 4.69 8.86
C ASP A 256 5.12 4.65 7.96
N ASP A 257 5.73 3.48 7.79
CA ASP A 257 6.91 3.32 6.97
C ASP A 257 6.69 3.59 5.46
N LEU A 258 5.49 3.53 4.89
CA LEU A 258 5.27 3.77 3.46
C LEU A 258 5.05 5.25 3.13
N VAL A 259 5.81 5.79 2.18
CA VAL A 259 5.75 7.22 1.81
C VAL A 259 5.21 7.49 0.42
N ALA A 260 5.44 6.59 -0.54
CA ALA A 260 5.05 6.82 -1.92
C ALA A 260 4.81 5.53 -2.71
N LEU A 261 4.06 5.66 -3.81
CA LEU A 261 4.05 4.72 -4.92
C LEU A 261 4.82 5.33 -6.09
N VAL A 262 5.60 4.52 -6.79
CA VAL A 262 6.27 4.92 -8.03
C VAL A 262 5.81 4.01 -9.15
N LEU A 263 5.24 4.60 -10.20
CA LEU A 263 4.60 3.90 -11.30
C LEU A 263 5.31 4.18 -12.61
N ILE A 264 5.31 3.18 -13.50
CA ILE A 264 5.73 3.30 -14.89
C ILE A 264 4.51 3.19 -15.79
N SER A 265 4.45 4.10 -16.76
CA SER A 265 3.44 4.13 -17.81
C SER A 265 4.08 4.57 -19.14
N PRO A 266 3.41 4.38 -20.28
CA PRO A 266 3.86 4.91 -21.56
C PRO A 266 4.10 6.43 -21.50
N ALA A 267 5.14 6.93 -22.19
CA ALA A 267 5.45 8.36 -22.21
C ALA A 267 4.31 9.23 -22.76
N GLY A 268 3.52 8.69 -23.69
CA GLY A 268 2.54 9.46 -24.45
C GLY A 268 3.21 10.32 -25.53
N ASP A 269 2.53 11.40 -25.94
CA ASP A 269 3.08 12.35 -26.89
C ASP A 269 4.16 13.24 -26.24
N LEU A 270 5.31 13.35 -26.91
CA LEU A 270 6.44 14.18 -26.49
C LEU A 270 6.39 15.61 -27.09
N CYS A 271 5.33 15.95 -27.83
CA CYS A 271 5.17 17.24 -28.51
C CYS A 271 6.35 17.58 -29.43
N ALA A 272 6.92 16.57 -30.09
CA ALA A 272 8.12 16.66 -30.91
C ALA A 272 9.36 17.26 -30.19
N LEU A 273 9.39 17.22 -28.85
CA LEU A 273 10.57 17.60 -28.08
C LEU A 273 11.67 16.55 -28.26
N THR A 274 12.87 17.05 -28.51
CA THR A 274 14.08 16.23 -28.60
C THR A 274 14.58 15.86 -27.21
N HIS A 275 15.43 14.85 -27.12
CA HIS A 275 16.10 14.49 -25.87
C HIS A 275 16.72 15.72 -25.20
N ARG A 276 17.49 16.52 -25.94
CA ARG A 276 18.19 17.66 -25.35
C ARG A 276 17.25 18.76 -24.85
N GLU A 277 16.13 18.97 -25.53
CA GLU A 277 15.10 19.91 -25.09
C GLU A 277 14.39 19.42 -23.81
N LEU A 278 14.13 18.12 -23.67
CA LEU A 278 13.56 17.53 -22.45
C LEU A 278 14.50 17.69 -21.24
N VAL A 279 15.81 17.56 -21.48
CA VAL A 279 16.86 17.77 -20.46
C VAL A 279 16.94 19.25 -20.06
N VAL A 280 16.93 20.15 -21.05
CA VAL A 280 16.92 21.60 -20.80
C VAL A 280 15.67 21.99 -19.99
N LEU A 281 14.49 21.42 -20.31
CA LEU A 281 13.28 21.62 -19.51
C LEU A 281 13.43 21.15 -18.06
N GLY A 282 14.08 20.01 -17.82
CA GLY A 282 14.36 19.52 -16.47
C GLY A 282 15.17 20.53 -15.66
N LEU A 283 16.28 21.03 -16.23
CA LEU A 283 17.11 22.06 -15.60
C LEU A 283 16.38 23.39 -15.38
N VAL A 284 15.44 23.75 -16.27
CA VAL A 284 14.60 24.94 -16.11
C VAL A 284 13.65 24.79 -14.93
N ILE A 285 13.04 23.61 -14.77
CA ILE A 285 12.15 23.27 -13.66
C ILE A 285 12.91 23.30 -12.33
N GLU A 286 14.16 22.83 -12.33
CA GLU A 286 15.10 22.92 -11.19
C GLU A 286 15.57 24.37 -10.90
N GLY A 287 15.19 25.34 -11.73
CA GLY A 287 15.44 26.77 -11.50
C GLY A 287 16.75 27.31 -12.08
N HIS A 288 17.47 26.54 -12.91
CA HIS A 288 18.76 26.97 -13.46
C HIS A 288 18.64 28.06 -14.52
N ALA A 289 19.37 29.17 -14.38
CA ALA A 289 19.50 30.17 -15.43
C ALA A 289 20.24 29.63 -16.67
N ASN A 290 20.22 30.35 -17.79
CA ASN A 290 20.87 29.92 -19.05
C ASN A 290 22.35 29.57 -18.86
N GLN A 291 23.07 30.32 -18.02
CA GLN A 291 24.46 30.00 -17.69
C GLN A 291 24.58 28.67 -16.93
N GLY A 292 23.76 28.45 -15.90
CA GLY A 292 23.78 27.18 -15.15
C GLY A 292 23.36 25.96 -15.96
N ILE A 293 22.51 26.14 -16.97
CA ILE A 293 22.17 25.12 -17.98
C ILE A 293 23.37 24.86 -18.89
N ALA A 294 24.01 25.92 -19.38
CA ALA A 294 25.17 25.86 -20.25
C ALA A 294 26.33 25.10 -19.59
N ASP A 295 26.63 25.42 -18.33
CA ASP A 295 27.70 24.79 -17.56
C ASP A 295 27.46 23.28 -17.40
N ARG A 296 26.24 22.87 -17.02
CA ARG A 296 25.88 21.44 -16.83
C ARG A 296 25.88 20.65 -18.13
N LEU A 297 25.42 21.25 -19.21
CA LEU A 297 25.31 20.56 -20.50
C LEU A 297 26.55 20.71 -21.38
N SER A 298 27.59 21.42 -20.91
CA SER A 298 28.81 21.76 -21.66
C SER A 298 28.50 22.42 -23.02
N ILE A 299 27.58 23.39 -23.00
CA ILE A 299 27.20 24.22 -24.17
C ILE A 299 27.37 25.71 -23.84
N THR A 300 27.09 26.59 -24.81
CA THR A 300 27.09 28.04 -24.53
C THR A 300 25.73 28.51 -23.98
N ALA A 301 25.71 29.60 -23.22
CA ALA A 301 24.46 30.24 -22.77
C ALA A 301 23.56 30.66 -23.95
N ARG A 302 24.16 31.03 -25.09
CA ARG A 302 23.45 31.31 -26.34
C ARG A 302 22.75 30.06 -26.89
N THR A 303 23.42 28.92 -26.87
CA THR A 303 22.85 27.63 -27.29
C THR A 303 21.70 27.22 -26.36
N ALA A 304 21.86 27.39 -25.05
CA ALA A 304 20.77 27.13 -24.09
C ALA A 304 19.54 28.03 -24.37
N ALA A 305 19.75 29.32 -24.66
CA ALA A 305 18.68 30.24 -25.05
C ALA A 305 17.97 29.80 -26.35
N ALA A 306 18.73 29.32 -27.35
CA ALA A 306 18.16 28.81 -28.59
C ALA A 306 17.28 27.57 -28.37
N HIS A 307 17.72 26.62 -27.53
CA HIS A 307 16.89 25.47 -27.15
C HIS A 307 15.58 25.90 -26.48
N LEU A 308 15.62 26.88 -25.58
CA LEU A 308 14.43 27.39 -24.90
C LEU A 308 13.43 28.04 -25.85
N GLU A 309 13.91 28.71 -26.90
CA GLU A 309 13.03 29.28 -27.91
C GLU A 309 12.32 28.18 -28.71
N HIS A 310 13.05 27.15 -29.13
CA HIS A 310 12.44 25.98 -29.81
C HIS A 310 11.43 25.26 -28.91
N ILE A 311 11.76 25.06 -27.64
CA ILE A 311 10.85 24.48 -26.65
C ILE A 311 9.55 25.28 -26.56
N ARG A 312 9.65 26.61 -26.45
CA ARG A 312 8.48 27.49 -26.34
C ARG A 312 7.60 27.42 -27.58
N VAL A 313 8.19 27.35 -28.77
CA VAL A 313 7.44 27.17 -30.03
C VAL A 313 6.73 25.82 -30.03
N LYS A 314 7.41 24.72 -29.70
CA LYS A 314 6.84 23.36 -29.67
C LYS A 314 5.72 23.20 -28.65
N LEU A 315 5.90 23.77 -27.45
CA LEU A 315 4.90 23.74 -26.38
C LEU A 315 3.85 24.86 -26.50
N ARG A 316 3.97 25.76 -27.48
CA ARG A 316 3.13 26.97 -27.61
C ARG A 316 3.10 27.80 -26.32
N ALA A 317 4.24 27.87 -25.64
CA ALA A 317 4.37 28.54 -24.35
C ALA A 317 4.85 29.99 -24.51
N PRO A 318 4.11 30.99 -23.99
CA PRO A 318 4.42 32.40 -24.18
C PRO A 318 5.67 32.84 -23.42
N THR A 319 6.07 32.14 -22.36
CA THR A 319 7.24 32.49 -21.54
C THR A 319 8.01 31.24 -21.12
N ARG A 320 9.26 31.42 -20.69
CA ARG A 320 10.07 30.37 -20.06
C ARG A 320 9.33 29.71 -18.89
N THR A 321 8.71 30.51 -18.03
CA THR A 321 7.96 30.03 -16.87
C THR A 321 6.74 29.23 -17.30
N ALA A 322 6.00 29.68 -18.32
CA ALA A 322 4.87 28.93 -18.86
C ALA A 322 5.32 27.57 -19.41
N ALA A 323 6.43 27.53 -20.15
CA ALA A 323 7.00 26.27 -20.65
C ALA A 323 7.38 25.32 -19.50
N ALA A 324 8.02 25.84 -18.45
CA ALA A 324 8.40 25.08 -17.27
C ALA A 324 7.17 24.51 -16.53
N VAL A 325 6.14 25.32 -16.31
CA VAL A 325 4.90 24.90 -15.65
C VAL A 325 4.15 23.85 -16.47
N MET A 326 4.07 24.02 -17.80
CA MET A 326 3.47 23.02 -18.69
C MET A 326 4.25 21.71 -18.64
N ALA A 327 5.57 21.77 -18.76
CA ALA A 327 6.43 20.59 -18.69
C ALA A 327 6.31 19.87 -17.34
N ALA A 328 6.31 20.59 -16.22
CA ALA A 328 6.13 20.00 -14.89
C ALA A 328 4.74 19.35 -14.72
N ARG A 329 3.66 20.04 -15.14
CA ARG A 329 2.29 19.51 -15.05
C ARG A 329 2.06 18.27 -15.91
N HIS A 330 2.67 18.23 -17.09
CA HIS A 330 2.54 17.11 -18.02
C HIS A 330 3.68 16.11 -17.91
N GLY A 331 4.59 16.25 -16.94
CA GLY A 331 5.81 15.46 -16.81
C GLY A 331 6.64 15.34 -18.09
N LEU A 332 6.66 16.38 -18.93
CA LEU A 332 7.38 16.43 -20.22
C LEU A 332 8.80 16.96 -20.05
N TYR A 333 9.58 16.33 -19.17
CA TYR A 333 10.98 16.68 -18.92
C TYR A 333 11.74 15.45 -18.43
N VAL A 334 13.07 15.49 -18.55
CA VAL A 334 13.97 14.48 -17.96
C VAL A 334 14.73 15.15 -16.81
N PRO A 335 14.61 14.67 -15.56
CA PRO A 335 15.40 15.18 -14.45
C PRO A 335 16.89 15.01 -14.73
N TYR A 336 17.69 16.04 -14.45
CA TYR A 336 19.09 16.06 -14.88
C TYR A 336 19.91 14.91 -14.27
N ARG A 337 19.62 14.56 -13.02
CA ARG A 337 20.21 13.42 -12.30
C ARG A 337 20.05 12.06 -12.98
N LEU A 338 19.09 11.89 -13.89
CA LEU A 338 18.88 10.62 -14.61
C LEU A 338 19.78 10.48 -15.83
N ILE A 339 20.50 11.53 -16.18
CA ILE A 339 21.40 11.59 -17.34
C ILE A 339 22.84 11.34 -16.89
N ASP A 340 23.16 11.72 -15.65
CA ASP A 340 24.49 11.60 -15.03
C ASP A 340 24.74 10.26 -14.33
N VAL A 341 23.83 9.28 -14.43
CA VAL A 341 24.15 7.91 -13.96
C VAL A 341 25.21 7.36 -14.90
N PRO A 342 26.46 7.09 -14.44
CA PRO A 342 27.43 6.41 -15.29
C PRO A 342 26.83 5.04 -15.58
N THR A 343 26.38 4.83 -16.82
CA THR A 343 26.13 3.49 -17.31
C THR A 343 27.47 2.80 -17.29
N GLY A 344 27.75 2.09 -16.20
CA GLY A 344 29.00 1.38 -15.98
C GLY A 344 29.18 0.36 -17.10
N THR A 345 29.97 0.73 -18.10
CA THR A 345 30.74 -0.19 -18.93
C THR A 345 31.87 0.62 -19.55
N GLU A 346 33.00 0.69 -18.86
CA GLU A 346 34.32 0.92 -19.46
C GLU A 346 35.40 0.47 -18.45
N ALA A 347 35.66 -0.84 -18.47
CA ALA A 347 36.97 -1.50 -18.35
C ALA A 347 36.77 -3.02 -18.39
#